data_AF-L8LXL6-F1
#
_entry.id   AF-L8LXL6-F1
#
_cell.length_a   1.000
_cell.length_b   1.000
_cell.length_c   1.000
_cell.angle_alpha   90.00
_cell.angle_beta   90.00
_cell.angle_gamma   90.00
#
_symmetry.space_group_name_H-M   'P 1'
#
loop_
_entity.id
_entity.type
_entity.pdbx_description
1 polymer ?
#
loop_
_entity_poly.entity_id
_entity_poly.type
_entity_poly.pdbx_seq_one_letter_code
_entity_poly.pdbx_strand_id
1 'polypeptide(L)'
;MLYQNPSSKIRAIDSVDHIHAQMESNPHFPFNVQSGWLPMPSSKAMAKFLENILGAEPTDYAPCIEALNKLLESNDVLTFLINSACEENSNIIDSNLQAAEAVNVPRIASKDDLLNAFNNLLNQAPQFVENELVGLPFSAVVVGIDPTQSGMTLFRLPMFNEKMGDILNVWSSFLCSEASNTVFSVEGEQWLSPQAKQQYQFEVWQKDNENLPYWNSWNSFFTRQFKDQEASRPVAQPNNNQIVVSANDGSLFRWDENIAAKDVFWFKDMTYSLANILSSDIPAQQQVLDKYNLVDLFTDGSIFQTYLNPYNYHRWWCPVKGKVLFDPISVPGYYFNKLVIPDFAGATTSSLPYLAQVNARGLIVFKTEDYGYVCCIPLGMSEVSSIVFDPCMKANASVTKGQEMGTFQYGGSSYVIIFQKLPGKRLIFQNGVGDVYDKRPVLPKGSASTGGNVTLIGSQIGKWEKVDFNIDATQAWQNAGYVNTGDGYNINYVGGLWTANPEVNNGNLYNANGSDITATQDGYPLVGAKEGALIGRVGNNPSFLIGNGASIPSGQAGHLQLCINDDLEGQYGAGLTDNEGQITVSITAPT
;
A
#
# COMPACT_ATOMS: atom_id res chain seq x y z
N MET A 1 -14.79 -61.82 21.20
CA MET A 1 -13.40 -61.86 20.69
C MET A 1 -13.29 -60.86 19.55
N LEU A 2 -12.18 -60.18 19.28
CA LEU A 2 -11.00 -59.85 20.10
C LEU A 2 -10.24 -58.70 19.39
N TYR A 3 -10.27 -57.49 19.97
CA TYR A 3 -9.23 -56.44 19.83
C TYR A 3 -9.08 -55.82 18.40
N GLN A 4 -8.46 -54.64 18.19
CA GLN A 4 -7.66 -53.78 19.07
C GLN A 4 -7.83 -52.27 18.73
N ASN A 5 -7.48 -51.41 19.68
CA ASN A 5 -7.27 -49.96 19.52
C ASN A 5 -6.00 -49.63 20.35
N PRO A 6 -5.09 -48.75 19.90
CA PRO A 6 -4.83 -47.57 20.73
C PRO A 6 -4.43 -46.28 19.98
N SER A 7 -5.30 -45.28 20.09
CA SER A 7 -5.00 -43.88 20.45
C SER A 7 -3.88 -43.09 19.73
N SER A 8 -4.30 -41.98 19.11
CA SER A 8 -3.71 -40.66 19.40
C SER A 8 -4.84 -39.66 19.72
N LYS A 9 -4.58 -38.65 20.55
CA LYS A 9 -5.63 -37.78 21.11
C LYS A 9 -5.99 -36.65 20.14
N ILE A 10 -7.25 -36.58 19.72
CA ILE A 10 -7.91 -35.31 19.38
C ILE A 10 -9.03 -35.11 20.40
N ARG A 11 -8.95 -34.05 21.21
CA ARG A 11 -10.04 -33.66 22.12
C ARG A 11 -11.06 -32.86 21.33
N ALA A 12 -12.18 -33.48 20.98
CA ALA A 12 -13.37 -32.78 20.51
C ALA A 12 -14.11 -32.16 21.72
N ILE A 13 -13.53 -31.12 22.32
CA ILE A 13 -14.20 -30.18 23.22
C ILE A 13 -13.61 -28.80 22.94
N ASP A 14 -14.36 -28.00 22.20
CA ASP A 14 -14.76 -26.65 22.61
C ASP A 14 -16.06 -26.36 21.83
N SER A 15 -17.13 -26.02 22.55
CA SER A 15 -18.47 -25.88 21.96
C SER A 15 -18.69 -24.48 21.39
N VAL A 16 -19.80 -24.31 20.66
CA VAL A 16 -20.24 -23.00 20.15
C VAL A 16 -20.42 -21.99 21.30
N ASP A 17 -20.68 -22.47 22.52
CA ASP A 17 -20.74 -21.67 23.74
C ASP A 17 -19.41 -20.96 24.07
N HIS A 18 -18.25 -21.51 23.68
CA HIS A 18 -16.96 -20.82 23.85
C HIS A 18 -16.82 -19.65 22.88
N ILE A 19 -17.38 -19.78 21.65
CA ILE A 19 -17.45 -18.68 20.69
C ILE A 19 -18.41 -17.60 21.24
N HIS A 20 -19.57 -17.97 21.78
CA HIS A 20 -20.50 -17.02 22.41
C HIS A 20 -19.91 -16.35 23.68
N ALA A 21 -19.13 -17.07 24.50
CA ALA A 21 -18.43 -16.47 25.64
C ALA A 21 -17.32 -15.49 25.22
N GLN A 22 -16.66 -15.73 24.08
CA GLN A 22 -15.76 -14.73 23.47
C GLN A 22 -16.54 -13.54 22.89
N MET A 23 -17.73 -13.75 22.32
CA MET A 23 -18.60 -12.68 21.84
C MET A 23 -19.05 -11.74 22.97
N GLU A 24 -19.46 -12.25 24.14
CA GLU A 24 -19.86 -11.40 25.27
C GLU A 24 -18.70 -10.62 25.94
N SER A 25 -17.44 -11.00 25.69
CA SER A 25 -16.28 -10.48 26.43
C SER A 25 -15.27 -9.66 25.61
N ASN A 26 -15.48 -9.50 24.30
CA ASN A 26 -14.48 -8.96 23.38
C ASN A 26 -15.00 -7.78 22.53
N PRO A 27 -14.40 -6.58 22.59
CA PRO A 27 -14.82 -5.41 21.80
C PRO A 27 -14.43 -5.47 20.30
N HIS A 28 -14.39 -6.66 19.71
CA HIS A 28 -13.96 -6.90 18.32
C HIS A 28 -14.99 -7.70 17.50
N PHE A 29 -16.24 -7.22 17.52
CA PHE A 29 -17.25 -7.65 16.55
C PHE A 29 -17.03 -7.00 15.17
N PRO A 30 -17.46 -7.63 14.06
CA PRO A 30 -17.52 -6.99 12.75
C PRO A 30 -18.47 -5.77 12.70
N PHE A 31 -19.32 -5.58 13.73
CA PHE A 31 -20.21 -4.43 13.89
C PHE A 31 -19.59 -3.26 14.68
N ASN A 32 -18.41 -3.44 15.29
CA ASN A 32 -17.72 -2.37 16.03
C ASN A 32 -16.96 -1.42 15.08
N VAL A 33 -17.64 -1.01 14.00
CA VAL A 33 -17.08 -0.28 12.86
C VAL A 33 -16.90 1.20 13.22
N GLN A 34 -16.02 1.48 14.17
CA GLN A 34 -15.51 2.85 14.34
C GLN A 34 -14.56 3.19 13.21
N SER A 35 -15.21 3.59 12.12
CA SER A 35 -14.81 4.62 11.18
C SER A 35 -14.28 5.89 11.86
N GLY A 36 -13.10 5.84 12.46
CA GLY A 36 -12.41 7.03 12.99
C GLY A 36 -11.97 8.03 11.91
N TRP A 37 -12.50 7.92 10.67
CA TRP A 37 -12.44 8.96 9.64
C TRP A 37 -13.41 10.11 9.86
N LEU A 38 -14.36 9.95 10.79
CA LEU A 38 -15.42 10.91 11.06
C LEU A 38 -15.25 11.56 12.44
N PRO A 39 -15.88 12.72 12.69
CA PRO A 39 -16.29 13.11 14.03
C PRO A 39 -16.99 11.94 14.72
N MET A 40 -16.86 11.84 16.05
CA MET A 40 -17.53 10.76 16.79
C MET A 40 -19.02 10.71 16.43
N PRO A 41 -19.64 9.54 16.28
CA PRO A 41 -21.08 9.43 15.95
C PRO A 41 -22.03 10.09 16.97
N SER A 42 -21.56 10.40 18.19
CA SER A 42 -22.24 11.21 19.21
C SER A 42 -21.89 12.70 19.18
N SER A 43 -21.07 13.14 18.23
CA SER A 43 -20.67 14.53 18.03
C SER A 43 -21.81 15.35 17.44
N LYS A 44 -21.94 16.58 17.92
CA LYS A 44 -22.85 17.58 17.35
C LYS A 44 -22.50 17.92 15.90
N ALA A 45 -21.22 17.82 15.52
CA ALA A 45 -20.79 18.02 14.14
C ALA A 45 -21.38 16.94 13.21
N MET A 46 -21.29 15.67 13.61
CA MET A 46 -21.86 14.55 12.85
C MET A 46 -23.38 14.59 12.83
N ALA A 47 -24.03 14.72 13.99
CA ALA A 47 -25.49 14.76 14.09
C ALA A 47 -26.09 15.86 13.19
N LYS A 48 -25.59 17.08 13.32
CA LYS A 48 -26.01 18.24 12.52
C LYS A 48 -25.73 18.06 11.01
N PHE A 49 -24.64 17.39 10.64
CA PHE A 49 -24.37 17.06 9.24
C PHE A 49 -25.38 16.02 8.71
N LEU A 50 -25.62 14.92 9.43
CA LEU A 50 -26.54 13.88 9.01
C LEU A 50 -28.00 14.37 8.98
N GLU A 51 -28.43 15.16 9.97
CA GLU A 51 -29.74 15.83 9.98
C GLU A 51 -29.93 16.70 8.74
N ASN A 52 -28.92 17.47 8.33
CA ASN A 52 -28.99 18.32 7.14
C ASN A 52 -28.97 17.53 5.81
N ILE A 53 -28.27 16.38 5.74
CA ILE A 53 -28.11 15.61 4.49
C ILE A 53 -29.25 14.61 4.27
N LEU A 54 -29.65 13.89 5.33
CA LEU A 54 -30.69 12.85 5.29
C LEU A 54 -32.09 13.41 5.57
N GLY A 55 -32.19 14.55 6.27
CA GLY A 55 -33.45 15.26 6.52
C GLY A 55 -33.81 16.32 5.48
N ALA A 56 -33.04 16.46 4.40
CA ALA A 56 -33.33 17.39 3.32
C ALA A 56 -34.44 16.85 2.39
N GLU A 57 -35.43 17.70 2.10
CA GLU A 57 -36.53 17.40 1.18
C GLU A 57 -36.02 16.92 -0.19
N PRO A 58 -36.55 15.82 -0.76
CA PRO A 58 -36.13 15.31 -2.05
C PRO A 58 -36.21 16.33 -3.19
N THR A 59 -35.14 16.37 -4.00
CA THR A 59 -35.01 17.24 -5.17
C THR A 59 -34.79 16.42 -6.44
N ASP A 60 -35.02 17.03 -7.61
CA ASP A 60 -34.73 16.39 -8.90
C ASP A 60 -33.28 15.89 -8.94
N TYR A 61 -33.10 14.60 -9.26
CA TYR A 61 -31.79 13.96 -9.30
C TYR A 61 -30.91 14.52 -10.42
N ALA A 62 -29.69 14.92 -10.07
CA ALA A 62 -28.66 15.28 -11.03
C ALA A 62 -28.35 14.07 -11.96
N PRO A 63 -27.91 14.30 -13.21
CA PRO A 63 -27.78 13.22 -14.21
C PRO A 63 -26.94 12.00 -13.80
N CYS A 64 -25.94 12.17 -12.94
CA CYS A 64 -25.14 11.07 -12.39
C CYS A 64 -25.88 10.24 -11.33
N ILE A 65 -26.70 10.89 -10.48
CA ILE A 65 -27.56 10.24 -9.48
C ILE A 65 -28.68 9.47 -10.19
N GLU A 66 -29.30 10.09 -11.19
CA GLU A 66 -30.35 9.46 -12.00
C GLU A 66 -29.82 8.31 -12.86
N ALA A 67 -28.56 8.36 -13.30
CA ALA A 67 -27.89 7.24 -13.95
C ALA A 67 -27.64 6.06 -12.98
N LEU A 68 -27.26 6.34 -11.73
CA LEU A 68 -27.16 5.31 -10.68
C LEU A 68 -28.54 4.73 -10.34
N ASN A 69 -29.57 5.56 -10.23
CA ASN A 69 -30.93 5.13 -9.96
C ASN A 69 -31.43 4.12 -11.01
N LYS A 70 -31.30 4.48 -12.30
CA LYS A 70 -31.64 3.59 -13.43
C LYS A 70 -30.81 2.30 -13.45
N LEU A 71 -29.54 2.34 -13.08
CA LEU A 71 -28.73 1.12 -12.96
C LEU A 71 -29.27 0.19 -11.85
N LEU A 72 -29.67 0.74 -10.70
CA LEU A 72 -30.27 -0.02 -9.61
C LEU A 72 -31.61 -0.64 -10.02
N GLU A 73 -32.52 0.17 -10.57
CA GLU A 73 -33.87 -0.25 -10.99
C GLU A 73 -33.88 -1.26 -12.14
N SER A 74 -32.84 -1.28 -12.97
CA SER A 74 -32.71 -2.19 -14.12
C SER A 74 -31.95 -3.49 -13.82
N ASN A 75 -31.50 -3.70 -12.58
CA ASN A 75 -30.66 -4.83 -12.21
C ASN A 75 -31.10 -5.43 -10.86
N ASP A 76 -31.80 -6.56 -10.92
CA ASP A 76 -32.34 -7.30 -9.77
C ASP A 76 -31.30 -7.57 -8.68
N VAL A 77 -30.03 -7.85 -9.05
CA VAL A 77 -28.95 -8.13 -8.10
C VAL A 77 -28.54 -6.87 -7.36
N LEU A 78 -28.44 -5.73 -8.05
CA LEU A 78 -28.11 -4.45 -7.40
C LEU A 78 -29.28 -3.93 -6.55
N THR A 79 -30.52 -4.07 -7.02
CA THR A 79 -31.74 -3.77 -6.24
C THR A 79 -31.81 -4.63 -4.97
N PHE A 80 -31.55 -5.95 -5.08
CA PHE A 80 -31.50 -6.83 -3.91
C PHE A 80 -30.42 -6.39 -2.91
N LEU A 81 -29.20 -6.11 -3.39
CA LEU A 81 -28.09 -5.72 -2.52
C LEU A 81 -28.30 -4.37 -1.83
N ILE A 82 -28.83 -3.34 -2.49
CA ILE A 82 -29.10 -2.06 -1.83
C ILE A 82 -30.23 -2.18 -0.81
N ASN A 83 -31.31 -2.89 -1.14
CA ASN A 83 -32.44 -3.07 -0.22
C ASN A 83 -32.04 -3.90 1.00
N SER A 84 -31.30 -5.00 0.82
CA SER A 84 -30.75 -5.79 1.93
C SER A 84 -29.76 -4.98 2.77
N ALA A 85 -28.94 -4.11 2.17
CA ALA A 85 -28.04 -3.24 2.93
C ALA A 85 -28.80 -2.22 3.81
N CYS A 86 -29.92 -1.67 3.32
CA CYS A 86 -30.79 -0.76 4.10
C CYS A 86 -31.55 -1.50 5.21
N GLU A 87 -31.97 -2.76 4.96
CA GLU A 87 -32.57 -3.63 5.98
C GLU A 87 -31.54 -4.06 7.03
N GLU A 88 -30.31 -4.42 6.63
CA GLU A 88 -29.18 -4.72 7.52
C GLU A 88 -28.81 -3.50 8.38
N ASN A 89 -28.76 -2.28 7.80
CA ASN A 89 -28.56 -1.03 8.52
C ASN A 89 -29.67 -0.77 9.54
N SER A 90 -30.94 -0.90 9.15
CA SER A 90 -32.09 -0.69 10.04
C SER A 90 -32.08 -1.69 11.20
N ASN A 91 -31.87 -2.97 10.92
CA ASN A 91 -31.75 -4.02 11.94
C ASN A 91 -30.61 -3.75 12.93
N ILE A 92 -29.44 -3.25 12.48
CA ILE A 92 -28.34 -2.86 13.38
C ILE A 92 -28.80 -1.78 14.36
N ILE A 93 -29.48 -0.73 13.87
CA ILE A 93 -29.91 0.40 14.70
C ILE A 93 -31.07 0.00 15.63
N ASP A 94 -32.09 -0.68 15.11
CA ASP A 94 -33.31 -1.07 15.85
C ASP A 94 -33.05 -2.20 16.87
N SER A 95 -31.92 -2.90 16.79
CA SER A 95 -31.54 -3.93 17.75
C SER A 95 -31.25 -3.44 19.17
N ASN A 96 -30.92 -2.15 19.34
CA ASN A 96 -30.37 -1.59 20.58
C ASN A 96 -29.21 -2.42 21.19
N LEU A 97 -28.40 -3.07 20.34
CA LEU A 97 -27.18 -3.73 20.80
C LEU A 97 -26.23 -2.70 21.42
N GLN A 98 -25.70 -2.97 22.60
CA GLN A 98 -24.72 -2.08 23.27
C GLN A 98 -23.44 -1.85 22.42
N ALA A 99 -23.15 -2.79 21.50
CA ALA A 99 -22.14 -2.64 20.45
C ALA A 99 -22.52 -1.59 19.38
N ALA A 100 -23.79 -1.54 18.96
CA ALA A 100 -24.31 -0.55 18.01
C ALA A 100 -24.45 0.84 18.66
N GLU A 101 -24.83 0.93 19.94
CA GLU A 101 -24.82 2.19 20.71
C GLU A 101 -23.44 2.88 20.70
N ALA A 102 -22.36 2.11 20.67
CA ALA A 102 -20.99 2.63 20.60
C ALA A 102 -20.55 3.11 19.19
N VAL A 103 -21.36 2.87 18.15
CA VAL A 103 -21.03 3.15 16.75
C VAL A 103 -22.05 4.09 16.08
N ASN A 104 -23.31 4.15 16.55
CA ASN A 104 -24.37 5.08 16.12
C ASN A 104 -24.34 5.42 14.61
N VAL A 105 -24.39 4.38 13.78
CA VAL A 105 -24.34 4.50 12.32
C VAL A 105 -25.52 5.33 11.78
N PRO A 106 -25.34 6.11 10.68
CA PRO A 106 -26.44 6.82 10.05
C PRO A 106 -27.50 5.83 9.56
N ARG A 107 -28.78 6.16 9.76
CA ARG A 107 -29.87 5.38 9.16
C ARG A 107 -30.01 5.72 7.69
N ILE A 108 -29.95 4.71 6.84
CA ILE A 108 -30.29 4.77 5.41
C ILE A 108 -31.43 3.78 5.23
N ALA A 109 -32.67 4.26 5.32
CA ALA A 109 -33.85 3.40 5.37
C ALA A 109 -34.22 2.83 3.98
N SER A 110 -33.79 3.49 2.90
CA SER A 110 -34.08 3.10 1.53
C SER A 110 -32.99 3.50 0.53
N LYS A 111 -33.09 2.92 -0.68
CA LYS A 111 -32.37 3.34 -1.89
C LYS A 111 -32.51 4.85 -2.15
N ASP A 112 -33.71 5.39 -1.98
CA ASP A 112 -34.05 6.76 -2.34
C ASP A 112 -33.45 7.79 -1.36
N ASP A 113 -33.32 7.43 -0.07
CA ASP A 113 -32.61 8.24 0.92
C ASP A 113 -31.12 8.37 0.57
N LEU A 114 -30.48 7.28 0.15
CA LEU A 114 -29.07 7.28 -0.27
C LEU A 114 -28.86 8.15 -1.52
N LEU A 115 -29.74 8.02 -2.51
CA LEU A 115 -29.68 8.80 -3.75
C LEU A 115 -29.93 10.29 -3.47
N ASN A 116 -30.89 10.63 -2.61
CA ASN A 116 -31.12 12.01 -2.15
C ASN A 116 -29.90 12.58 -1.42
N ALA A 117 -29.33 11.83 -0.48
CA ALA A 117 -28.12 12.22 0.24
C ALA A 117 -26.94 12.49 -0.71
N PHE A 118 -26.71 11.62 -1.69
CA PHE A 118 -25.70 11.85 -2.73
C PHE A 118 -26.01 13.08 -3.60
N ASN A 119 -27.28 13.32 -3.97
CA ASN A 119 -27.69 14.49 -4.75
C ASN A 119 -27.38 15.80 -4.02
N ASN A 120 -27.71 15.85 -2.72
CA ASN A 120 -27.47 17.00 -1.85
C ASN A 120 -25.96 17.27 -1.67
N LEU A 121 -25.14 16.21 -1.58
CA LEU A 121 -23.70 16.34 -1.42
C LEU A 121 -22.95 16.87 -2.65
N LEU A 122 -23.50 16.77 -3.87
CA LEU A 122 -22.83 17.23 -5.10
C LEU A 122 -22.40 18.70 -5.07
N ASN A 123 -23.09 19.54 -4.29
CA ASN A 123 -22.82 20.98 -4.16
C ASN A 123 -22.34 21.39 -2.76
N GLN A 124 -21.85 20.44 -1.95
CA GLN A 124 -21.40 20.69 -0.58
C GLN A 124 -19.89 20.43 -0.42
N ALA A 125 -19.16 21.47 0.00
CA ALA A 125 -17.76 21.34 0.38
C ALA A 125 -17.62 20.68 1.77
N PRO A 126 -16.56 19.86 2.01
CA PRO A 126 -16.25 19.34 3.34
C PRO A 126 -16.19 20.46 4.39
N GLN A 127 -16.72 20.20 5.59
CA GLN A 127 -17.07 21.25 6.57
C GLN A 127 -16.26 21.14 7.86
N PHE A 128 -16.13 22.26 8.58
CA PHE A 128 -15.53 22.30 9.90
C PHE A 128 -16.53 22.94 10.88
N VAL A 129 -17.40 22.12 11.46
CA VAL A 129 -18.59 22.53 12.22
C VAL A 129 -18.50 22.07 13.67
N GLU A 130 -19.01 22.89 14.60
CA GLU A 130 -18.92 22.63 16.05
C GLU A 130 -17.49 22.40 16.59
N ASN A 131 -16.47 22.88 15.85
CA ASN A 131 -15.03 22.66 16.01
C ASN A 131 -14.48 21.29 15.57
N GLU A 132 -15.24 20.50 14.80
CA GLU A 132 -14.82 19.19 14.30
C GLU A 132 -14.97 19.08 12.78
N LEU A 133 -14.12 18.24 12.17
CA LEU A 133 -13.96 18.11 10.72
C LEU A 133 -14.89 17.04 10.14
N VAL A 134 -15.88 17.44 9.34
CA VAL A 134 -16.61 16.53 8.43
C VAL A 134 -15.88 16.54 7.08
N GLY A 135 -14.73 15.84 7.05
CA GLY A 135 -13.75 15.89 5.95
C GLY A 135 -14.05 14.96 4.77
N LEU A 136 -14.86 13.92 4.99
CA LEU A 136 -15.22 12.90 4.00
C LEU A 136 -16.74 12.68 4.02
N PRO A 137 -17.54 13.57 3.39
CA PRO A 137 -18.99 13.59 3.55
C PRO A 137 -19.71 12.44 2.83
N PHE A 138 -19.16 11.86 1.75
CA PHE A 138 -19.73 10.64 1.15
C PHE A 138 -19.46 9.44 2.06
N SER A 139 -18.23 9.31 2.59
CA SER A 139 -17.91 8.32 3.63
C SER A 139 -18.77 8.48 4.89
N ALA A 140 -19.16 9.72 5.24
CA ALA A 140 -20.02 10.00 6.38
C ALA A 140 -21.46 9.49 6.21
N VAL A 141 -21.96 9.43 4.97
CA VAL A 141 -23.25 8.80 4.66
C VAL A 141 -23.08 7.28 4.55
N VAL A 142 -22.20 6.78 3.66
CA VAL A 142 -22.19 5.36 3.31
C VAL A 142 -21.77 4.44 4.45
N VAL A 143 -21.15 4.94 5.52
CA VAL A 143 -20.81 4.15 6.71
C VAL A 143 -22.03 3.48 7.39
N GLY A 144 -23.25 3.92 7.08
CA GLY A 144 -24.47 3.21 7.46
C GLY A 144 -24.61 1.83 6.81
N ILE A 145 -24.18 1.68 5.55
CA ILE A 145 -24.42 0.50 4.71
C ILE A 145 -23.14 -0.21 4.24
N ASP A 146 -22.02 0.49 4.08
CA ASP A 146 -20.75 -0.08 3.63
C ASP A 146 -20.09 -1.14 4.54
N PRO A 147 -20.46 -1.35 5.84
CA PRO A 147 -19.98 -2.48 6.62
C PRO A 147 -20.96 -3.66 6.62
N THR A 148 -22.17 -3.50 6.10
CA THR A 148 -23.16 -4.58 5.96
C THR A 148 -22.67 -5.61 4.93
N GLN A 149 -23.14 -6.85 5.00
CA GLN A 149 -22.68 -7.90 4.09
C GLN A 149 -23.12 -7.59 2.65
N SER A 150 -24.33 -7.06 2.47
CA SER A 150 -24.82 -6.66 1.15
C SER A 150 -24.19 -5.36 0.65
N GLY A 151 -23.99 -4.37 1.51
CA GLY A 151 -23.35 -3.10 1.14
C GLY A 151 -21.87 -3.25 0.79
N MET A 152 -21.08 -3.99 1.58
CA MET A 152 -19.70 -4.36 1.22
C MET A 152 -19.65 -5.08 -0.14
N THR A 153 -20.65 -5.90 -0.46
CA THR A 153 -20.75 -6.59 -1.75
C THR A 153 -21.10 -5.60 -2.87
N LEU A 154 -22.05 -4.68 -2.64
CA LEU A 154 -22.47 -3.64 -3.60
C LEU A 154 -21.29 -2.71 -3.98
N PHE A 155 -20.55 -2.20 -3.00
CA PHE A 155 -19.36 -1.36 -3.22
C PHE A 155 -18.16 -2.12 -3.82
N ARG A 156 -18.27 -3.42 -4.07
CA ARG A 156 -17.28 -4.24 -4.81
C ARG A 156 -17.70 -4.59 -6.23
N LEU A 157 -18.89 -4.19 -6.69
CA LEU A 157 -19.32 -4.47 -8.07
C LEU A 157 -18.79 -3.37 -9.03
N PRO A 158 -18.09 -3.74 -10.13
CA PRO A 158 -17.50 -2.75 -11.05
C PRO A 158 -18.52 -1.75 -11.61
N MET A 159 -19.68 -2.26 -12.06
CA MET A 159 -20.77 -1.46 -12.63
C MET A 159 -21.34 -0.41 -11.65
N PHE A 160 -21.34 -0.70 -10.35
CA PHE A 160 -21.75 0.25 -9.32
C PHE A 160 -20.65 1.28 -9.05
N ASN A 161 -19.38 0.84 -9.02
CA ASN A 161 -18.24 1.74 -8.84
C ASN A 161 -18.03 2.70 -10.01
N GLU A 162 -18.36 2.29 -11.24
CA GLU A 162 -18.41 3.17 -12.41
C GLU A 162 -19.33 4.38 -12.15
N LYS A 163 -20.55 4.14 -11.65
CA LYS A 163 -21.52 5.20 -11.33
C LYS A 163 -21.11 6.01 -10.09
N MET A 164 -20.47 5.40 -9.08
CA MET A 164 -19.85 6.17 -8.00
C MET A 164 -18.73 7.08 -8.50
N GLY A 165 -17.95 6.63 -9.49
CA GLY A 165 -16.96 7.45 -10.18
C GLY A 165 -17.59 8.64 -10.91
N ASP A 166 -18.69 8.44 -11.64
CA ASP A 166 -19.44 9.53 -12.29
C ASP A 166 -19.93 10.58 -11.27
N ILE A 167 -20.48 10.14 -10.14
CA ILE A 167 -20.96 11.02 -9.05
C ILE A 167 -19.80 11.81 -8.45
N LEU A 168 -18.69 11.13 -8.13
CA LEU A 168 -17.51 11.76 -7.54
C LEU A 168 -16.78 12.70 -8.52
N ASN A 169 -16.85 12.45 -9.83
CA ASN A 169 -16.34 13.36 -10.86
C ASN A 169 -17.16 14.67 -10.95
N VAL A 170 -18.47 14.62 -10.72
CA VAL A 170 -19.31 15.84 -10.64
C VAL A 170 -18.99 16.63 -9.37
N TRP A 171 -18.90 15.97 -8.22
CA TRP A 171 -18.50 16.62 -6.96
C TRP A 171 -17.08 17.21 -7.03
N SER A 172 -16.13 16.46 -7.60
CA SER A 172 -14.77 16.91 -7.93
C SER A 172 -14.76 18.17 -8.81
N SER A 173 -15.69 18.27 -9.77
CA SER A 173 -15.84 19.46 -10.62
C SER A 173 -16.38 20.66 -9.83
N PHE A 174 -17.37 20.45 -8.96
CA PHE A 174 -17.87 21.50 -8.05
C PHE A 174 -16.78 22.01 -7.09
N LEU A 175 -16.03 21.12 -6.44
CA LEU A 175 -14.98 21.48 -5.48
C LEU A 175 -13.73 22.13 -6.11
N CYS A 176 -13.58 22.05 -7.44
CA CYS A 176 -12.59 22.79 -8.20
C CYS A 176 -13.03 24.25 -8.45
N SER A 177 -14.34 24.53 -8.41
CA SER A 177 -14.93 25.82 -8.73
C SER A 177 -14.98 26.78 -7.55
N GLU A 178 -15.15 28.08 -7.83
CA GLU A 178 -15.31 29.13 -6.83
C GLU A 178 -16.53 28.92 -5.92
N ALA A 179 -17.59 28.23 -6.38
CA ALA A 179 -18.77 27.95 -5.56
C ALA A 179 -18.45 27.12 -4.28
N SER A 180 -17.33 26.40 -4.28
CA SER A 180 -16.85 25.62 -3.13
C SER A 180 -16.06 26.43 -2.10
N ASN A 181 -15.64 27.67 -2.40
CA ASN A 181 -14.84 28.49 -1.48
C ASN A 181 -15.65 29.17 -0.36
N THR A 182 -16.98 29.02 -0.39
CA THR A 182 -17.94 29.61 0.58
C THR A 182 -17.60 29.28 2.03
N VAL A 183 -17.00 28.10 2.29
CA VAL A 183 -16.56 27.66 3.63
C VAL A 183 -15.29 28.38 4.14
N PHE A 184 -14.73 29.31 3.35
CA PHE A 184 -13.63 30.22 3.69
C PHE A 184 -14.02 31.72 3.54
N SER A 185 -15.32 32.05 3.45
CA SER A 185 -15.77 33.43 3.20
C SER A 185 -15.92 34.31 4.45
N VAL A 186 -16.06 33.71 5.64
CA VAL A 186 -16.34 34.45 6.89
C VAL A 186 -15.29 34.14 7.95
N GLU A 187 -14.61 35.18 8.44
CA GLU A 187 -13.56 35.07 9.45
C GLU A 187 -14.12 34.61 10.80
N GLY A 188 -13.46 33.66 11.46
CA GLY A 188 -13.93 33.03 12.68
C GLY A 188 -14.97 31.90 12.52
N GLU A 189 -15.52 31.69 11.31
CA GLU A 189 -16.47 30.61 11.01
C GLU A 189 -15.84 29.47 10.21
N GLN A 190 -16.44 28.27 10.25
CA GLN A 190 -16.03 27.10 9.46
C GLN A 190 -14.51 26.85 9.53
N TRP A 191 -13.84 26.77 8.38
CA TRP A 191 -12.40 26.56 8.25
C TRP A 191 -11.56 27.78 8.66
N LEU A 192 -12.19 28.94 8.88
CA LEU A 192 -11.54 30.12 9.44
C LEU A 192 -11.73 30.27 10.96
N SER A 193 -12.45 29.34 11.61
CA SER A 193 -12.50 29.27 13.07
C SER A 193 -11.09 29.18 13.68
N PRO A 194 -10.86 29.73 14.89
CA PRO A 194 -9.55 29.65 15.55
C PRO A 194 -9.06 28.20 15.69
N GLN A 195 -9.98 27.27 15.94
CA GLN A 195 -9.76 25.83 16.08
C GLN A 195 -9.32 25.20 14.75
N ALA A 196 -10.01 25.48 13.64
CA ALA A 196 -9.57 25.03 12.32
C ALA A 196 -8.17 25.56 11.98
N LYS A 197 -7.96 26.86 12.18
CA LYS A 197 -6.69 27.54 11.90
C LYS A 197 -5.53 26.98 12.70
N GLN A 198 -5.73 26.69 13.98
CA GLN A 198 -4.74 26.06 14.85
C GLN A 198 -4.45 24.62 14.44
N GLN A 199 -5.51 23.81 14.24
CA GLN A 199 -5.39 22.39 13.91
C GLN A 199 -4.71 22.15 12.54
N TYR A 200 -4.96 23.04 11.57
CA TYR A 200 -4.36 22.99 10.23
C TYR A 200 -3.10 23.85 10.08
N GLN A 201 -2.64 24.59 11.09
CA GLN A 201 -1.45 25.47 11.03
C GLN A 201 -1.55 26.52 9.89
N PHE A 202 -2.62 27.30 9.86
CA PHE A 202 -2.97 28.19 8.74
C PHE A 202 -1.90 29.22 8.33
N GLU A 203 -0.94 29.51 9.21
CA GLU A 203 0.19 30.41 9.01
C GLU A 203 1.32 29.87 8.12
N VAL A 204 1.46 28.55 7.96
CA VAL A 204 2.55 27.95 7.16
C VAL A 204 2.23 27.81 5.68
N TRP A 205 0.94 27.95 5.30
CA TRP A 205 0.49 27.74 3.93
C TRP A 205 0.53 29.01 3.08
N GLN A 206 0.79 28.82 1.80
CA GLN A 206 0.48 29.81 0.78
C GLN A 206 -1.05 29.90 0.63
N LYS A 207 -1.52 31.14 0.50
CA LYS A 207 -2.90 31.48 0.13
C LYS A 207 -2.94 31.90 -1.33
N ASP A 208 -4.10 31.73 -1.95
CA ASP A 208 -4.32 32.23 -3.31
C ASP A 208 -4.55 33.75 -3.30
N ASN A 209 -5.25 34.23 -2.26
CA ASN A 209 -5.61 35.64 -2.08
C ASN A 209 -5.12 36.18 -0.73
N GLU A 210 -4.73 37.46 -0.69
CA GLU A 210 -4.43 38.16 0.58
C GLU A 210 -5.70 38.45 1.40
N ASN A 211 -6.84 38.59 0.72
CA ASN A 211 -8.15 38.88 1.29
C ASN A 211 -9.06 37.63 1.25
N LEU A 212 -10.24 37.73 1.87
CA LEU A 212 -11.24 36.65 1.84
C LEU A 212 -12.00 36.59 0.50
N PRO A 213 -12.32 35.39 -0.02
CA PRO A 213 -11.87 34.07 0.44
C PRO A 213 -10.38 33.80 0.14
N TYR A 214 -9.63 33.30 1.12
CA TYR A 214 -8.17 33.11 1.00
C TYR A 214 -7.74 32.08 -0.06
N TRP A 215 -8.65 31.17 -0.45
CA TRP A 215 -8.44 30.18 -1.49
C TRP A 215 -9.55 30.27 -2.53
N ASN A 216 -9.19 30.06 -3.79
CA ASN A 216 -10.10 30.19 -4.93
C ASN A 216 -11.17 29.10 -4.94
N SER A 217 -10.85 27.90 -4.46
CA SER A 217 -11.76 26.75 -4.33
C SER A 217 -11.34 25.85 -3.18
N TRP A 218 -12.22 24.93 -2.76
CA TRP A 218 -11.89 23.97 -1.70
C TRP A 218 -10.70 23.08 -2.11
N ASN A 219 -10.59 22.71 -3.38
CA ASN A 219 -9.43 21.94 -3.87
C ASN A 219 -8.11 22.73 -3.78
N SER A 220 -8.17 24.06 -3.95
CA SER A 220 -6.97 24.91 -3.83
C SER A 220 -6.47 25.00 -2.39
N PHE A 221 -7.39 25.04 -1.40
CA PHE A 221 -7.04 24.83 0.01
C PHE A 221 -6.53 23.40 0.27
N PHE A 222 -7.20 22.38 -0.28
CA PHE A 222 -6.83 20.99 -0.04
C PHE A 222 -5.42 20.66 -0.56
N THR A 223 -5.13 21.16 -1.76
CA THR A 223 -3.83 21.06 -2.43
C THR A 223 -2.94 22.29 -2.20
N ARG A 224 -3.14 23.05 -1.11
CA ARG A 224 -2.34 24.22 -0.70
C ARG A 224 -0.83 23.94 -0.73
N GLN A 225 -0.03 24.95 -1.04
CA GLN A 225 1.44 24.90 -0.97
C GLN A 225 1.95 25.46 0.37
N PHE A 226 3.22 25.20 0.71
CA PHE A 226 3.90 25.90 1.81
C PHE A 226 4.28 27.32 1.39
N LYS A 227 4.16 28.29 2.32
CA LYS A 227 4.64 29.67 2.12
C LYS A 227 6.17 29.74 2.11
N ASP A 228 6.81 28.92 2.94
CA ASP A 228 8.25 28.67 2.94
C ASP A 228 8.46 27.16 3.03
N GLN A 229 8.85 26.55 1.91
CA GLN A 229 8.99 25.10 1.79
C GLN A 229 10.23 24.58 2.51
N GLU A 230 11.34 25.32 2.49
CA GLU A 230 12.59 24.89 3.14
C GLU A 230 12.48 24.96 4.67
N ALA A 231 11.83 26.00 5.21
CA ALA A 231 11.57 26.10 6.65
C ALA A 231 10.52 25.08 7.13
N SER A 232 9.48 24.81 6.32
CA SER A 232 8.38 23.91 6.73
C SER A 232 8.72 22.44 6.58
N ARG A 233 9.43 22.06 5.51
CA ARG A 233 9.71 20.67 5.10
C ARG A 233 11.07 20.59 4.38
N PRO A 234 12.19 20.71 5.11
CA PRO A 234 13.53 20.60 4.53
C PRO A 234 13.80 19.17 4.03
N VAL A 235 14.33 19.05 2.80
CA VAL A 235 14.63 17.75 2.17
C VAL A 235 15.90 17.16 2.76
N ALA A 236 15.83 15.95 3.33
CA ALA A 236 16.98 15.29 3.94
C ALA A 236 17.98 14.77 2.89
N GLN A 237 19.20 15.33 2.93
CA GLN A 237 20.32 15.03 2.03
C GLN A 237 19.90 15.00 0.53
N PRO A 238 19.51 16.14 -0.08
CA PRO A 238 18.87 16.17 -1.40
C PRO A 238 19.74 15.57 -2.53
N ASN A 239 21.06 15.64 -2.38
CA ASN A 239 22.03 15.14 -3.36
C ASN A 239 22.50 13.69 -3.13
N ASN A 240 22.06 13.01 -2.06
CA ASN A 240 22.52 11.66 -1.72
C ASN A 240 21.39 10.61 -1.80
N ASN A 241 21.45 9.71 -2.79
CA ASN A 241 20.48 8.61 -2.93
C ASN A 241 20.69 7.45 -1.96
N GLN A 242 21.78 7.40 -1.19
CA GLN A 242 21.89 6.46 -0.07
C GLN A 242 20.78 6.71 0.96
N ILE A 243 20.31 7.94 1.08
CA ILE A 243 19.17 8.32 1.92
C ILE A 243 17.89 8.37 1.07
N VAL A 244 16.87 7.66 1.52
CA VAL A 244 15.50 7.70 0.99
C VAL A 244 14.67 8.63 1.88
N VAL A 245 13.85 9.48 1.28
CA VAL A 245 12.94 10.40 2.00
C VAL A 245 11.47 10.07 1.79
N SER A 246 10.61 10.51 2.71
CA SER A 246 9.17 10.33 2.61
C SER A 246 8.63 11.04 1.38
N ALA A 247 7.83 10.30 0.61
CA ALA A 247 7.08 10.83 -0.52
C ALA A 247 5.95 11.78 -0.11
N ASN A 248 5.49 11.74 1.15
CA ASN A 248 4.33 12.47 1.64
C ASN A 248 4.44 12.86 3.12
N ASP A 249 3.59 13.79 3.56
CA ASP A 249 3.25 13.94 4.98
C ASP A 249 2.28 12.84 5.38
N GLY A 250 2.47 12.23 6.55
CA GLY A 250 1.57 11.20 7.05
C GLY A 250 2.14 10.46 8.26
N SER A 251 1.68 9.22 8.44
CA SER A 251 2.28 8.26 9.37
C SER A 251 2.47 6.90 8.71
N LEU A 252 3.54 6.19 9.09
CA LEU A 252 3.81 4.83 8.64
C LEU A 252 2.69 3.89 9.12
N PHE A 253 2.01 3.23 8.18
CA PHE A 253 1.07 2.16 8.48
C PHE A 253 1.80 0.84 8.68
N ARG A 254 2.63 0.43 7.71
CA ARG A 254 3.53 -0.72 7.84
C ARG A 254 4.64 -0.70 6.78
N TRP A 255 5.65 -1.53 6.99
CA TRP A 255 6.60 -1.91 5.93
C TRP A 255 6.84 -3.42 5.94
N ASP A 256 7.21 -3.96 4.78
CA ASP A 256 7.58 -5.37 4.58
C ASP A 256 8.78 -5.49 3.64
N GLU A 257 9.37 -6.68 3.58
CA GLU A 257 10.53 -7.05 2.75
C GLU A 257 10.36 -8.48 2.22
N ASN A 258 11.00 -8.80 1.09
CA ASN A 258 10.78 -10.02 0.32
C ASN A 258 9.32 -10.14 -0.20
N ILE A 259 8.82 -9.10 -0.87
CA ILE A 259 7.44 -9.08 -1.37
C ILE A 259 7.26 -10.05 -2.55
N ALA A 260 6.26 -10.91 -2.45
CA ALA A 260 5.97 -11.93 -3.44
C ALA A 260 5.38 -11.35 -4.74
N ALA A 261 5.74 -11.98 -5.87
CA ALA A 261 5.14 -11.71 -7.18
C ALA A 261 3.60 -11.83 -7.16
N LYS A 262 3.06 -12.77 -6.37
CA LYS A 262 1.62 -13.01 -6.18
C LYS A 262 1.33 -13.54 -4.78
N ASP A 263 0.29 -13.01 -4.13
CA ASP A 263 -0.07 -13.34 -2.75
C ASP A 263 -1.60 -13.24 -2.50
N VAL A 264 -2.08 -13.75 -1.36
CA VAL A 264 -3.51 -13.84 -0.97
C VAL A 264 -3.92 -12.63 -0.12
N PHE A 265 -4.00 -11.48 -0.79
CA PHE A 265 -4.12 -10.17 -0.14
C PHE A 265 -5.48 -9.86 0.55
N TRP A 266 -6.52 -10.68 0.33
CA TRP A 266 -7.88 -10.49 0.86
C TRP A 266 -8.20 -11.32 2.12
N PHE A 267 -7.17 -11.84 2.78
CA PHE A 267 -7.27 -12.60 4.04
C PHE A 267 -6.66 -11.81 5.22
N LYS A 268 -6.61 -12.44 6.40
CA LYS A 268 -5.90 -11.94 7.58
C LYS A 268 -4.45 -11.54 7.22
N ASP A 269 -3.94 -10.53 7.94
CA ASP A 269 -2.65 -9.86 7.75
C ASP A 269 -2.47 -9.10 6.41
N MET A 270 -3.35 -9.31 5.40
CA MET A 270 -3.37 -8.58 4.13
C MET A 270 -1.98 -8.46 3.48
N THR A 271 -1.50 -9.55 2.90
CA THR A 271 -0.21 -9.59 2.19
C THR A 271 -0.24 -8.73 0.92
N TYR A 272 0.94 -8.33 0.42
CA TYR A 272 1.04 -7.51 -0.80
C TYR A 272 1.31 -8.40 -2.02
N SER A 273 0.37 -8.43 -2.96
CA SER A 273 0.50 -9.17 -4.23
C SER A 273 0.97 -8.23 -5.35
N LEU A 274 2.25 -8.31 -5.77
CA LEU A 274 2.81 -7.39 -6.77
C LEU A 274 2.06 -7.44 -8.11
N ALA A 275 1.66 -8.63 -8.57
CA ALA A 275 0.86 -8.82 -9.79
C ALA A 275 -0.57 -8.23 -9.73
N ASN A 276 -1.03 -7.78 -8.55
CA ASN A 276 -2.28 -7.04 -8.41
C ASN A 276 -2.05 -5.54 -8.18
N ILE A 277 -0.96 -5.14 -7.52
CA ILE A 277 -0.58 -3.72 -7.37
C ILE A 277 -0.14 -3.14 -8.72
N LEU A 278 0.70 -3.88 -9.45
CA LEU A 278 1.39 -3.47 -10.68
C LEU A 278 0.67 -3.95 -11.95
N SER A 279 -0.67 -3.90 -11.93
CA SER A 279 -1.55 -4.22 -13.06
C SER A 279 -2.56 -3.11 -13.35
N SER A 280 -3.21 -3.18 -14.52
CA SER A 280 -4.37 -2.38 -14.91
C SER A 280 -5.29 -3.16 -15.85
N ASP A 281 -6.61 -3.05 -15.65
CA ASP A 281 -7.60 -3.63 -16.55
C ASP A 281 -7.69 -2.88 -17.91
N ILE A 282 -7.01 -1.74 -18.06
CA ILE A 282 -6.91 -1.01 -19.33
C ILE A 282 -5.76 -1.59 -20.17
N PRO A 283 -6.01 -2.23 -21.33
CA PRO A 283 -4.96 -2.96 -22.06
C PRO A 283 -3.76 -2.11 -22.49
N ALA A 284 -3.99 -0.84 -22.85
CA ALA A 284 -2.92 0.09 -23.22
C ALA A 284 -2.04 0.50 -22.03
N GLN A 285 -2.56 0.44 -20.80
CA GLN A 285 -1.76 0.63 -19.59
C GLN A 285 -0.99 -0.64 -19.25
N GLN A 286 -1.66 -1.81 -19.26
CA GLN A 286 -1.03 -3.09 -18.97
C GLN A 286 0.17 -3.38 -19.90
N GLN A 287 0.04 -3.09 -21.20
CA GLN A 287 1.15 -3.21 -22.17
C GLN A 287 2.41 -2.40 -21.80
N VAL A 288 2.25 -1.28 -21.08
CA VAL A 288 3.41 -0.52 -20.55
C VAL A 288 4.00 -1.22 -19.33
N LEU A 289 3.17 -1.71 -18.40
CA LEU A 289 3.61 -2.42 -17.20
C LEU A 289 4.36 -3.72 -17.56
N ASP A 290 3.82 -4.50 -18.51
CA ASP A 290 4.42 -5.73 -19.05
C ASP A 290 5.78 -5.46 -19.70
N LYS A 291 5.87 -4.40 -20.52
CA LYS A 291 7.09 -4.01 -21.25
C LYS A 291 8.29 -3.76 -20.31
N TYR A 292 8.06 -3.27 -19.09
CA TYR A 292 9.10 -3.03 -18.10
C TYR A 292 9.24 -4.17 -17.07
N ASN A 293 8.46 -5.25 -17.22
CA ASN A 293 8.40 -6.42 -16.34
C ASN A 293 8.40 -6.07 -14.85
N LEU A 294 7.51 -5.15 -14.45
CA LEU A 294 7.56 -4.52 -13.13
C LEU A 294 7.36 -5.50 -11.97
N VAL A 295 6.64 -6.62 -12.19
CA VAL A 295 6.42 -7.64 -11.15
C VAL A 295 7.75 -8.30 -10.77
N ASP A 296 8.52 -8.84 -11.72
CA ASP A 296 9.83 -9.43 -11.44
C ASP A 296 10.82 -8.36 -10.93
N LEU A 297 10.80 -7.16 -11.52
CA LEU A 297 11.68 -6.03 -11.16
C LEU A 297 11.62 -5.66 -9.67
N PHE A 298 10.44 -5.81 -9.05
CA PHE A 298 10.18 -5.52 -7.64
C PHE A 298 9.96 -6.77 -6.77
N THR A 299 9.99 -7.98 -7.33
CA THR A 299 9.87 -9.23 -6.57
C THR A 299 11.05 -9.40 -5.61
N ASP A 300 10.74 -9.94 -4.44
CA ASP A 300 11.57 -9.92 -3.23
C ASP A 300 11.99 -8.51 -2.74
N GLY A 301 11.46 -7.44 -3.32
CA GLY A 301 11.73 -6.06 -2.91
C GLY A 301 11.22 -5.72 -1.50
N SER A 302 11.30 -4.44 -1.16
CA SER A 302 10.74 -3.90 0.08
C SER A 302 9.64 -2.89 -0.19
N ILE A 303 8.60 -2.86 0.64
CA ILE A 303 7.45 -1.96 0.50
C ILE A 303 7.25 -1.15 1.79
N PHE A 304 6.95 0.13 1.64
CA PHE A 304 6.70 1.07 2.73
C PHE A 304 5.38 1.79 2.47
N GLN A 305 4.38 1.60 3.33
CA GLN A 305 3.06 2.20 3.19
C GLN A 305 2.77 3.21 4.29
N THR A 306 2.42 4.44 3.90
CA THR A 306 1.97 5.50 4.80
C THR A 306 0.47 5.76 4.66
N TYR A 307 -0.09 6.39 5.69
CA TYR A 307 -1.44 6.92 5.75
C TYR A 307 -1.41 8.45 5.84
N LEU A 308 -2.22 9.13 5.02
CA LEU A 308 -2.42 10.58 5.04
C LEU A 308 -3.78 10.89 5.69
N ASN A 309 -3.74 11.46 6.90
CA ASN A 309 -4.93 12.02 7.53
C ASN A 309 -5.35 13.33 6.82
N PRO A 310 -6.63 13.75 6.90
CA PRO A 310 -7.11 14.96 6.24
C PRO A 310 -6.44 16.29 6.65
N TYR A 311 -5.57 16.29 7.68
CA TYR A 311 -4.79 17.44 8.12
C TYR A 311 -3.44 17.56 7.40
N ASN A 312 -2.97 16.47 6.78
CA ASN A 312 -1.65 16.42 6.15
C ASN A 312 -1.55 17.30 4.90
N TYR A 313 -0.32 17.50 4.44
CA TYR A 313 -0.01 18.03 3.12
C TYR A 313 -0.25 16.94 2.08
N HIS A 314 -1.35 17.04 1.33
CA HIS A 314 -1.75 16.04 0.33
C HIS A 314 -1.04 16.20 -1.02
N ARG A 315 0.19 16.77 -1.01
CA ARG A 315 1.11 16.71 -2.14
C ARG A 315 2.27 15.76 -1.93
N TRP A 316 3.02 15.48 -3.00
CA TRP A 316 3.96 14.34 -3.02
C TRP A 316 5.32 14.58 -3.69
N TRP A 317 6.43 14.19 -3.08
CA TRP A 317 7.77 14.54 -3.59
C TRP A 317 8.63 13.33 -3.93
N CYS A 318 9.37 13.42 -5.04
CA CYS A 318 10.34 12.42 -5.48
C CYS A 318 11.24 11.96 -4.31
N PRO A 319 11.16 10.69 -3.86
CA PRO A 319 11.91 10.22 -2.69
C PRO A 319 13.40 10.01 -2.96
N VAL A 320 13.79 10.07 -4.25
CA VAL A 320 15.15 9.87 -4.78
C VAL A 320 15.39 10.83 -5.95
N LYS A 321 16.67 11.13 -6.23
CA LYS A 321 17.13 11.72 -7.49
C LYS A 321 17.21 10.60 -8.54
N GLY A 322 16.71 10.81 -9.77
CA GLY A 322 16.73 9.75 -10.78
C GLY A 322 16.16 10.18 -12.12
N LYS A 323 15.66 9.21 -12.90
CA LYS A 323 14.88 9.44 -14.12
C LYS A 323 13.56 8.68 -14.07
N VAL A 324 12.48 9.33 -14.50
CA VAL A 324 11.17 8.70 -14.69
C VAL A 324 11.27 7.64 -15.81
N LEU A 325 10.77 6.42 -15.58
CA LEU A 325 10.95 5.27 -16.47
C LEU A 325 9.98 5.26 -17.66
N PHE A 326 8.74 5.69 -17.42
CA PHE A 326 7.65 5.80 -18.39
C PHE A 326 6.68 6.92 -17.95
N ASP A 327 5.85 7.42 -18.86
CA ASP A 327 4.82 8.43 -18.54
C ASP A 327 3.85 7.88 -17.47
N PRO A 328 3.67 8.54 -16.31
CA PRO A 328 2.92 7.99 -15.19
C PRO A 328 1.50 7.55 -15.52
N ILE A 329 1.08 6.45 -14.90
CA ILE A 329 -0.19 5.78 -15.18
C ILE A 329 -1.13 5.95 -13.99
N SER A 330 -2.31 6.54 -14.19
CA SER A 330 -3.42 6.46 -13.23
C SER A 330 -4.31 5.28 -13.61
N VAL A 331 -4.33 4.26 -12.75
CA VAL A 331 -5.13 3.03 -12.87
C VAL A 331 -6.47 3.24 -12.15
N PRO A 332 -7.62 3.07 -12.81
CA PRO A 332 -8.92 3.08 -12.14
C PRO A 332 -9.05 1.96 -11.12
N GLY A 333 -9.99 2.09 -10.18
CA GLY A 333 -10.26 1.07 -9.19
C GLY A 333 -11.44 1.44 -8.30
N TYR A 334 -11.60 0.71 -7.21
CA TYR A 334 -12.72 0.90 -6.29
C TYR A 334 -12.56 2.16 -5.43
N TYR A 335 -13.70 2.69 -4.96
CA TYR A 335 -13.79 3.86 -4.10
C TYR A 335 -14.02 3.42 -2.65
N PHE A 336 -15.26 3.06 -2.31
CA PHE A 336 -15.72 2.67 -0.97
C PHE A 336 -15.54 1.16 -0.67
N ASN A 337 -14.57 0.51 -1.30
CA ASN A 337 -14.23 -0.89 -1.04
C ASN A 337 -13.26 -0.99 0.14
N LYS A 338 -13.47 -1.98 1.01
CA LYS A 338 -12.70 -2.26 2.24
C LYS A 338 -12.89 -3.72 2.66
N LEU A 339 -12.05 -4.25 3.55
CA LEU A 339 -12.24 -5.59 4.13
C LEU A 339 -13.03 -5.52 5.44
N VAL A 340 -14.25 -6.07 5.45
CA VAL A 340 -14.97 -6.40 6.68
C VAL A 340 -14.53 -7.80 7.13
N ILE A 341 -13.62 -7.84 8.09
CA ILE A 341 -13.17 -9.05 8.81
C ILE A 341 -13.10 -8.75 10.32
N PRO A 342 -13.33 -9.72 11.22
CA PRO A 342 -13.54 -9.46 12.65
C PRO A 342 -12.42 -8.65 13.31
N ASP A 343 -11.16 -9.05 13.08
CA ASP A 343 -9.95 -8.43 13.65
C ASP A 343 -9.77 -6.93 13.32
N PHE A 344 -10.43 -6.43 12.26
CA PHE A 344 -10.24 -5.08 11.73
C PHE A 344 -11.54 -4.27 11.62
N ALA A 345 -12.67 -4.85 12.06
CA ALA A 345 -14.00 -4.23 12.16
C ALA A 345 -14.39 -3.34 10.96
N GLY A 346 -14.13 -3.78 9.73
CA GLY A 346 -14.59 -3.08 8.51
C GLY A 346 -14.05 -1.67 8.30
N ALA A 347 -12.91 -1.30 8.90
CA ALA A 347 -12.35 0.04 8.73
C ALA A 347 -11.52 0.17 7.44
N THR A 348 -11.80 1.20 6.63
CA THR A 348 -11.04 1.54 5.41
C THR A 348 -9.57 1.87 5.74
N THR A 349 -9.31 2.60 6.82
CA THR A 349 -7.95 2.82 7.36
C THR A 349 -7.27 1.58 7.95
N SER A 350 -8.02 0.53 8.27
CA SER A 350 -7.45 -0.77 8.63
C SER A 350 -7.14 -1.62 7.40
N SER A 351 -7.79 -1.33 6.27
CA SER A 351 -7.69 -2.11 5.02
C SER A 351 -6.54 -1.68 4.10
N LEU A 352 -5.69 -0.71 4.48
CA LEU A 352 -4.73 -0.06 3.56
C LEU A 352 -3.88 -1.00 2.68
N PRO A 353 -3.39 -2.17 3.16
CA PRO A 353 -2.63 -3.07 2.32
C PRO A 353 -3.49 -3.69 1.22
N TYR A 354 -4.71 -4.12 1.55
CA TYR A 354 -5.72 -4.60 0.60
C TYR A 354 -6.11 -3.54 -0.43
N LEU A 355 -6.27 -2.28 0.00
CA LEU A 355 -6.62 -1.17 -0.90
C LEU A 355 -5.57 -1.01 -2.02
N ALA A 356 -4.29 -1.27 -1.75
CA ALA A 356 -3.21 -1.11 -2.72
C ALA A 356 -3.32 -2.04 -3.94
N GLN A 357 -4.11 -3.11 -3.88
CA GLN A 357 -4.39 -4.00 -5.02
C GLN A 357 -5.65 -3.62 -5.80
N VAL A 358 -6.60 -2.90 -5.19
CA VAL A 358 -7.97 -2.77 -5.71
C VAL A 358 -8.42 -1.33 -5.95
N ASN A 359 -7.99 -0.37 -5.13
CA ASN A 359 -8.44 1.01 -5.28
C ASN A 359 -7.73 1.72 -6.45
N ALA A 360 -8.31 2.85 -6.86
CA ALA A 360 -7.69 3.75 -7.83
C ALA A 360 -6.29 4.17 -7.36
N ARG A 361 -5.28 4.04 -8.22
CA ARG A 361 -3.87 4.19 -7.86
C ARG A 361 -3.04 4.76 -9.00
N GLY A 362 -2.06 5.59 -8.66
CA GLY A 362 -1.05 6.03 -9.62
C GLY A 362 0.15 5.08 -9.62
N LEU A 363 0.84 4.95 -10.75
CA LEU A 363 2.09 4.22 -10.90
C LEU A 363 3.12 5.14 -11.58
N ILE A 364 4.13 5.57 -10.83
CA ILE A 364 5.33 6.22 -11.34
C ILE A 364 6.57 5.44 -10.87
N VAL A 365 7.53 5.22 -11.76
CA VAL A 365 8.76 4.48 -11.45
C VAL A 365 9.98 5.32 -11.79
N PHE A 366 10.93 5.38 -10.88
CA PHE A 366 12.21 6.09 -11.06
C PHE A 366 13.35 5.08 -11.18
N LYS A 367 14.17 5.18 -12.24
CA LYS A 367 15.52 4.58 -12.25
C LYS A 367 16.49 5.53 -11.55
N THR A 368 17.19 5.03 -10.55
CA THR A 368 18.33 5.73 -9.93
C THR A 368 19.65 5.25 -10.53
N GLU A 369 20.74 5.95 -10.20
CA GLU A 369 22.10 5.62 -10.66
C GLU A 369 22.67 4.39 -9.92
N ASP A 370 22.61 4.39 -8.59
CA ASP A 370 23.24 3.39 -7.72
C ASP A 370 22.27 2.42 -7.03
N TYR A 371 20.99 2.78 -6.92
CA TYR A 371 20.04 2.15 -6.01
C TYR A 371 18.83 1.55 -6.75
N GLY A 372 19.08 1.10 -7.98
CA GLY A 372 18.10 0.45 -8.85
C GLY A 372 16.84 1.27 -9.07
N TYR A 373 15.70 0.59 -9.01
CA TYR A 373 14.38 1.17 -9.29
C TYR A 373 13.56 1.39 -8.01
N VAL A 374 12.77 2.47 -8.02
CA VAL A 374 11.81 2.83 -6.97
C VAL A 374 10.45 3.08 -7.62
N CYS A 375 9.44 2.31 -7.23
CA CYS A 375 8.04 2.57 -7.61
C CYS A 375 7.36 3.42 -6.53
N CYS A 376 6.60 4.41 -6.97
CA CYS A 376 5.88 5.37 -6.16
C CYS A 376 4.40 5.30 -6.55
N ILE A 377 3.55 5.04 -5.56
CA ILE A 377 2.15 4.66 -5.75
C ILE A 377 1.28 5.53 -4.82
N PRO A 378 0.81 6.70 -5.30
CA PRO A 378 -0.31 7.38 -4.64
C PRO A 378 -1.55 6.48 -4.73
N LEU A 379 -2.25 6.28 -3.61
CA LEU A 379 -3.37 5.36 -3.48
C LEU A 379 -4.64 6.07 -2.98
N GLY A 380 -5.72 5.93 -3.74
CA GLY A 380 -7.01 6.51 -3.42
C GLY A 380 -7.84 5.68 -2.42
N MET A 381 -8.76 6.34 -1.72
CA MET A 381 -9.57 5.75 -0.65
C MET A 381 -10.95 6.43 -0.58
N SER A 382 -12.07 5.69 -0.56
CA SER A 382 -13.42 6.30 -0.54
C SER A 382 -13.61 7.34 -1.65
N GLU A 383 -14.14 8.54 -1.36
CA GLU A 383 -14.23 9.66 -2.33
C GLU A 383 -12.86 10.18 -2.83
N VAL A 384 -11.77 9.80 -2.19
CA VAL A 384 -10.41 10.34 -2.36
C VAL A 384 -9.64 9.59 -3.44
N SER A 385 -10.09 9.68 -4.70
CA SER A 385 -9.53 8.86 -5.79
C SER A 385 -9.04 9.65 -7.00
N SER A 386 -8.99 10.98 -6.92
CA SER A 386 -8.42 11.83 -7.98
C SER A 386 -6.90 11.97 -7.81
N ILE A 387 -6.13 11.42 -8.76
CA ILE A 387 -4.66 11.36 -8.74
C ILE A 387 -4.12 12.07 -9.99
N VAL A 388 -3.50 13.24 -9.80
CA VAL A 388 -3.13 14.16 -10.90
C VAL A 388 -1.61 14.35 -11.00
N PHE A 389 -0.99 13.64 -11.95
CA PHE A 389 0.47 13.66 -12.25
C PHE A 389 0.95 14.97 -12.91
N ASP A 390 2.22 15.32 -12.66
CA ASP A 390 2.76 16.63 -12.98
C ASP A 390 3.19 16.65 -14.45
N PRO A 391 2.94 17.74 -15.20
CA PRO A 391 3.33 17.81 -16.61
C PRO A 391 4.81 17.52 -16.89
N CYS A 392 5.71 17.72 -15.91
CA CYS A 392 7.14 17.42 -16.00
C CYS A 392 7.49 15.95 -15.74
N MET A 393 6.61 15.15 -15.12
CA MET A 393 6.81 13.71 -14.95
C MET A 393 6.55 13.00 -16.29
N LYS A 394 7.60 12.89 -17.09
CA LYS A 394 7.59 12.28 -18.43
C LYS A 394 8.69 11.25 -18.59
N ALA A 395 8.48 10.28 -19.47
CA ALA A 395 9.45 9.22 -19.73
C ALA A 395 10.85 9.79 -20.02
N ASN A 396 11.85 9.33 -19.26
CA ASN A 396 13.25 9.77 -19.24
C ASN A 396 13.53 11.16 -18.63
N ALA A 397 12.53 11.88 -18.11
CA ALA A 397 12.75 13.14 -17.39
C ALA A 397 13.62 12.92 -16.15
N SER A 398 14.68 13.72 -16.01
CA SER A 398 15.52 13.73 -14.81
C SER A 398 14.81 14.47 -13.68
N VAL A 399 14.81 13.90 -12.48
CA VAL A 399 14.17 14.47 -11.29
C VAL A 399 15.14 14.60 -10.12
N THR A 400 14.94 15.62 -9.28
CA THR A 400 15.66 15.80 -8.01
C THR A 400 14.84 15.27 -6.83
N LYS A 401 15.52 14.83 -5.78
CA LYS A 401 14.86 14.48 -4.51
C LYS A 401 14.16 15.71 -3.96
N GLY A 402 12.90 15.57 -3.52
CA GLY A 402 12.08 16.70 -3.05
C GLY A 402 11.32 17.45 -4.14
N GLN A 403 11.49 17.08 -5.42
CA GLN A 403 10.67 17.63 -6.51
C GLN A 403 9.23 17.12 -6.45
N GLU A 404 8.26 18.00 -6.65
CA GLU A 404 6.83 17.69 -6.81
C GLU A 404 6.62 16.67 -7.97
N MET A 405 6.04 15.49 -7.67
CA MET A 405 5.86 14.34 -8.60
C MET A 405 4.45 13.79 -8.94
N GLY A 406 3.34 13.86 -8.15
CA GLY A 406 1.28 15.66 -7.42
C GLY A 406 0.39 15.76 -6.18
N THR A 407 -0.88 15.53 -6.44
CA THR A 407 -1.95 15.92 -5.58
C THR A 407 -2.89 14.73 -5.56
N PHE A 408 -3.24 14.30 -4.35
CA PHE A 408 -4.59 13.82 -4.17
C PHE A 408 -5.47 15.05 -4.27
N GLN A 409 -6.49 14.97 -5.11
CA GLN A 409 -7.60 15.92 -5.04
C GLN A 409 -8.71 15.21 -4.24
N TYR A 410 -9.22 15.90 -3.23
CA TYR A 410 -10.38 15.50 -2.41
C TYR A 410 -10.20 14.40 -1.36
N GLY A 411 -9.28 14.55 -0.39
CA GLY A 411 -9.39 13.94 0.96
C GLY A 411 -8.26 13.00 1.48
N GLY A 412 -8.56 12.28 2.57
CA GLY A 412 -7.65 11.34 3.25
C GLY A 412 -7.23 10.13 2.40
N SER A 413 -5.92 9.90 2.29
CA SER A 413 -5.31 9.08 1.23
C SER A 413 -4.23 8.13 1.79
N SER A 414 -3.65 7.26 0.96
CA SER A 414 -2.49 6.44 1.34
C SER A 414 -1.38 6.57 0.30
N TYR A 415 -0.13 6.33 0.71
CA TYR A 415 1.01 6.31 -0.21
C TYR A 415 1.82 5.03 -0.03
N VAL A 416 2.20 4.41 -1.12
CA VAL A 416 3.06 3.21 -1.16
C VAL A 416 4.34 3.54 -1.92
N ILE A 417 5.49 3.12 -1.39
CA ILE A 417 6.77 3.13 -2.09
C ILE A 417 7.31 1.70 -2.11
N ILE A 418 7.74 1.22 -3.28
CA ILE A 418 8.34 -0.11 -3.47
C ILE A 418 9.79 0.06 -3.96
N PHE A 419 10.72 -0.65 -3.35
CA PHE A 419 12.15 -0.62 -3.63
C PHE A 419 12.61 -1.97 -4.16
N GLN A 420 13.35 -1.97 -5.27
CA GLN A 420 13.98 -3.17 -5.81
C GLN A 420 14.98 -3.79 -4.82
N LYS A 421 15.01 -5.14 -4.71
CA LYS A 421 16.07 -5.85 -3.96
C LYS A 421 17.35 -5.84 -4.79
N LEU A 422 18.44 -5.31 -4.23
CA LEU A 422 19.70 -5.05 -4.96
C LEU A 422 20.81 -6.02 -4.56
N PRO A 423 21.60 -6.54 -5.52
CA PRO A 423 22.84 -7.25 -5.20
C PRO A 423 23.80 -6.36 -4.39
N GLY A 424 24.22 -6.86 -3.23
CA GLY A 424 25.19 -6.18 -2.35
C GLY A 424 24.64 -5.04 -1.48
N LYS A 425 23.34 -4.70 -1.54
CA LYS A 425 22.77 -3.54 -0.83
C LYS A 425 21.40 -3.87 -0.20
N ARG A 426 21.19 -3.47 1.07
CA ARG A 426 19.89 -3.57 1.77
C ARG A 426 19.40 -2.17 2.16
N LEU A 427 18.10 -1.93 2.05
CA LEU A 427 17.46 -0.72 2.59
C LEU A 427 17.05 -0.97 4.05
N ILE A 428 17.56 -0.16 4.97
CA ILE A 428 17.12 -0.11 6.36
C ILE A 428 16.11 1.03 6.50
N PHE A 429 14.88 0.72 6.91
CA PHE A 429 13.85 1.72 7.16
C PHE A 429 14.07 2.34 8.56
N GLN A 430 14.51 3.60 8.58
CA GLN A 430 14.89 4.32 9.79
C GLN A 430 14.69 5.82 9.61
N ASN A 431 14.42 6.52 10.71
CA ASN A 431 14.22 7.97 10.72
C ASN A 431 15.55 8.74 10.53
N GLY A 432 15.47 10.08 10.57
CA GLY A 432 16.64 10.97 10.40
C GLY A 432 17.70 10.96 11.51
N VAL A 433 17.42 10.40 12.70
CA VAL A 433 18.40 10.26 13.80
C VAL A 433 18.97 8.85 13.92
N GLY A 434 18.36 7.86 13.25
CA GLY A 434 18.83 6.47 13.18
C GLY A 434 17.94 5.44 13.85
N ASP A 435 16.77 5.82 14.37
CA ASP A 435 15.83 4.86 14.96
C ASP A 435 15.18 4.03 13.83
N VAL A 436 15.30 2.71 13.90
CA VAL A 436 14.69 1.77 12.95
C VAL A 436 13.19 1.68 13.20
N TYR A 437 12.39 1.73 12.14
CA TYR A 437 10.93 1.61 12.26
C TYR A 437 10.49 0.16 12.46
N ASP A 438 9.55 -0.09 13.37
CA ASP A 438 8.85 -1.37 13.48
C ASP A 438 8.12 -1.72 12.16
N LYS A 439 8.14 -3.00 11.77
CA LYS A 439 7.36 -3.52 10.63
C LYS A 439 5.84 -3.32 10.81
N ARG A 440 5.36 -3.31 12.05
CA ARG A 440 3.95 -3.16 12.45
C ARG A 440 3.87 -2.15 13.60
N PRO A 441 3.97 -0.84 13.32
CA PRO A 441 3.93 0.20 14.34
C PRO A 441 2.53 0.34 14.94
N VAL A 442 2.40 1.18 15.99
CA VAL A 442 1.10 1.62 16.50
C VAL A 442 0.34 2.32 15.37
N LEU A 443 -0.76 1.73 14.91
CA LEU A 443 -1.60 2.28 13.84
C LEU A 443 -2.37 3.54 14.30
N PRO A 444 -2.79 4.42 13.38
CA PRO A 444 -3.75 5.48 13.69
C PRO A 444 -5.02 4.87 14.28
N LYS A 445 -5.56 5.44 15.37
CA LYS A 445 -6.82 5.01 15.98
C LYS A 445 -8.06 5.54 15.25
N GLY A 446 -7.88 6.02 14.02
CA GLY A 446 -8.85 6.70 13.19
C GLY A 446 -8.15 7.51 12.09
N SER A 447 -8.82 7.76 10.98
CA SER A 447 -8.31 8.55 9.86
C SER A 447 -8.09 10.02 10.19
N ALA A 448 -8.80 10.59 11.18
CA ALA A 448 -8.49 11.93 11.68
C ALA A 448 -7.26 11.96 12.62
N SER A 449 -6.64 10.80 12.91
CA SER A 449 -5.52 10.66 13.85
C SER A 449 -4.20 10.34 13.15
N THR A 450 -3.18 9.99 13.93
CA THR A 450 -1.81 9.77 13.48
C THR A 450 -1.28 8.48 14.11
N GLY A 451 -0.56 7.66 13.35
CA GLY A 451 0.14 6.49 13.88
C GLY A 451 1.36 6.87 14.73
N GLY A 452 1.95 5.90 15.43
CA GLY A 452 3.08 6.11 16.32
C GLY A 452 4.36 6.63 15.63
N ASN A 453 4.49 6.40 14.31
CA ASN A 453 5.62 6.83 13.50
C ASN A 453 5.17 7.85 12.45
N VAL A 454 5.38 9.14 12.74
CA VAL A 454 5.16 10.25 11.79
C VAL A 454 6.24 10.25 10.70
N THR A 455 5.82 10.47 9.47
CA THR A 455 6.70 10.65 8.31
C THR A 455 6.35 11.99 7.65
N LEU A 456 7.21 13.00 7.77
CA LEU A 456 7.01 14.29 7.09
C LEU A 456 7.61 14.23 5.69
N ILE A 457 6.98 14.91 4.72
CA ILE A 457 7.46 14.95 3.34
C ILE A 457 8.90 15.49 3.28
N GLY A 458 9.76 14.85 2.50
CA GLY A 458 11.19 15.19 2.42
C GLY A 458 12.05 14.76 3.63
N SER A 459 11.47 14.29 4.74
CA SER A 459 12.26 13.73 5.86
C SER A 459 12.78 12.32 5.56
N GLN A 460 13.91 11.93 6.14
CA GLN A 460 14.51 10.59 5.95
C GLN A 460 13.61 9.48 6.51
N ILE A 461 13.30 8.49 5.67
CA ILE A 461 12.58 7.25 6.03
C ILE A 461 13.42 5.97 5.88
N GLY A 462 14.59 6.06 5.24
CA GLY A 462 15.47 4.92 5.10
C GLY A 462 16.87 5.25 4.62
N LYS A 463 17.78 4.30 4.83
CA LYS A 463 19.20 4.36 4.48
C LYS A 463 19.61 3.06 3.81
N TRP A 464 20.24 3.15 2.64
CA TRP A 464 20.87 2.00 2.00
C TRP A 464 22.22 1.68 2.65
N GLU A 465 22.44 0.40 2.95
CA GLU A 465 23.69 -0.11 3.50
C GLU A 465 24.24 -1.23 2.61
N LYS A 466 25.58 -1.37 2.59
CA LYS A 466 26.22 -2.51 1.93
C LYS A 466 26.08 -3.74 2.82
N VAL A 467 25.75 -4.88 2.23
CA VAL A 467 25.61 -6.15 2.96
C VAL A 467 26.30 -7.28 2.20
N ASP A 468 26.99 -8.13 2.97
CA ASP A 468 27.45 -9.43 2.48
C ASP A 468 26.31 -10.46 2.62
N PHE A 469 26.30 -11.45 1.75
CA PHE A 469 25.27 -12.49 1.67
C PHE A 469 25.83 -13.81 2.15
N ASN A 470 25.18 -14.45 3.12
CA ASN A 470 25.45 -15.84 3.48
C ASN A 470 24.66 -16.75 2.53
N ILE A 471 25.35 -17.72 1.93
CA ILE A 471 24.81 -18.73 1.03
C ILE A 471 24.89 -20.07 1.77
N ASP A 472 23.73 -20.61 2.12
CA ASP A 472 23.56 -21.88 2.83
C ASP A 472 23.79 -23.07 1.88
N ALA A 473 24.52 -24.10 2.31
CA ALA A 473 24.78 -25.28 1.50
C ALA A 473 23.54 -26.15 1.27
N THR A 474 22.53 -26.05 2.14
CA THR A 474 21.28 -26.85 2.09
C THR A 474 20.20 -26.22 1.20
N GLN A 475 20.44 -25.06 0.59
CA GLN A 475 19.40 -24.27 -0.10
C GLN A 475 19.74 -23.97 -1.57
N ALA A 476 18.90 -24.45 -2.48
CA ALA A 476 19.00 -24.14 -3.91
C ALA A 476 18.67 -22.66 -4.21
N TRP A 477 19.41 -22.08 -5.17
CA TRP A 477 19.08 -20.83 -5.87
C TRP A 477 18.63 -19.63 -5.02
N GLN A 478 19.38 -19.35 -3.95
CA GLN A 478 19.13 -18.25 -3.01
C GLN A 478 19.23 -16.88 -3.72
N ASN A 479 18.17 -16.06 -3.65
CA ASN A 479 18.07 -14.79 -4.37
C ASN A 479 18.86 -13.66 -3.69
N ALA A 480 19.96 -13.25 -4.33
CA ALA A 480 20.83 -12.16 -3.88
C ALA A 480 20.40 -10.76 -4.38
N GLY A 481 19.39 -10.66 -5.25
CA GLY A 481 18.83 -9.40 -5.75
C GLY A 481 18.69 -9.34 -7.26
N TYR A 482 17.98 -8.33 -7.77
CA TYR A 482 17.70 -8.18 -9.20
C TYR A 482 18.84 -7.45 -9.93
N VAL A 483 19.30 -8.04 -11.03
CA VAL A 483 20.27 -7.46 -11.97
C VAL A 483 19.50 -6.85 -13.15
N ASN A 484 19.72 -5.57 -13.45
CA ASN A 484 19.05 -4.91 -14.58
C ASN A 484 19.93 -4.92 -15.83
N THR A 485 19.33 -4.85 -17.02
CA THR A 485 20.07 -4.89 -18.29
C THR A 485 21.07 -3.75 -18.39
N GLY A 486 22.36 -4.09 -18.48
CA GLY A 486 23.46 -3.13 -18.56
C GLY A 486 24.10 -2.78 -17.22
N ASP A 487 23.53 -3.23 -16.09
CA ASP A 487 24.22 -3.24 -14.81
C ASP A 487 25.31 -4.33 -14.85
N GLY A 488 26.42 -4.11 -14.12
CA GLY A 488 27.43 -5.12 -13.87
C GLY A 488 27.59 -5.33 -12.37
N TYR A 489 27.99 -6.53 -11.97
CA TYR A 489 28.39 -6.82 -10.59
C TYR A 489 29.55 -7.80 -10.54
N ASN A 490 30.41 -7.64 -9.53
CA ASN A 490 31.43 -8.60 -9.12
C ASN A 490 30.97 -9.29 -7.84
N ILE A 491 31.05 -10.61 -7.81
CA ILE A 491 30.75 -11.46 -6.66
C ILE A 491 32.09 -12.00 -6.16
N ASN A 492 32.39 -11.84 -4.87
CA ASN A 492 33.68 -12.25 -4.28
C ASN A 492 33.42 -13.00 -2.98
N TYR A 493 34.06 -14.17 -2.80
CA TYR A 493 34.06 -14.91 -1.54
C TYR A 493 34.77 -14.11 -0.44
N VAL A 494 34.16 -14.07 0.75
CA VAL A 494 34.65 -13.33 1.93
C VAL A 494 35.10 -14.30 3.02
N GLY A 495 34.36 -15.39 3.24
CA GLY A 495 34.63 -16.33 4.33
C GLY A 495 33.57 -17.44 4.43
N GLY A 496 33.59 -18.17 5.54
CA GLY A 496 32.76 -19.38 5.72
C GLY A 496 33.32 -20.59 4.97
N LEU A 497 32.78 -21.78 5.26
CA LEU A 497 33.14 -23.04 4.61
C LEU A 497 31.88 -23.92 4.55
N TRP A 498 31.81 -24.79 3.53
CA TRP A 498 30.70 -25.73 3.35
C TRP A 498 31.15 -27.07 2.75
N THR A 499 30.24 -28.04 2.67
CA THR A 499 30.38 -29.22 1.79
C THR A 499 29.05 -29.62 1.16
N ALA A 500 29.14 -30.12 -0.07
CA ALA A 500 28.10 -30.85 -0.80
C ALA A 500 28.06 -32.36 -0.46
N ASN A 501 29.00 -32.85 0.36
CA ASN A 501 29.05 -34.23 0.83
C ASN A 501 30.00 -34.38 2.03
N PRO A 502 29.56 -34.80 3.23
CA PRO A 502 30.43 -34.98 4.40
C PRO A 502 31.37 -36.20 4.35
N GLU A 503 31.13 -37.18 3.48
CA GLU A 503 32.04 -38.33 3.29
C GLU A 503 33.23 -38.00 2.37
N VAL A 504 33.06 -36.99 1.50
CA VAL A 504 34.10 -36.46 0.60
C VAL A 504 35.13 -35.62 1.37
N ASN A 505 36.33 -35.45 0.77
CA ASN A 505 37.42 -34.61 1.31
C ASN A 505 37.86 -34.97 2.75
N ASN A 506 37.68 -36.23 3.17
CA ASN A 506 37.89 -36.69 4.55
C ASN A 506 37.06 -35.91 5.60
N GLY A 507 35.86 -35.44 5.25
CA GLY A 507 35.00 -34.65 6.14
C GLY A 507 35.45 -33.20 6.35
N ASN A 508 36.32 -32.67 5.49
CA ASN A 508 36.76 -31.27 5.59
C ASN A 508 35.90 -30.36 4.70
N LEU A 509 35.20 -29.42 5.32
CA LEU A 509 34.52 -28.30 4.64
C LEU A 509 35.54 -27.48 3.83
N TYR A 510 35.11 -26.95 2.69
CA TYR A 510 35.92 -26.20 1.74
C TYR A 510 35.30 -24.82 1.41
N ASN A 511 36.07 -23.98 0.72
CA ASN A 511 35.65 -22.65 0.31
C ASN A 511 34.83 -22.69 -1.01
N ALA A 512 34.51 -21.50 -1.52
CA ALA A 512 33.69 -21.34 -2.71
C ALA A 512 34.26 -21.98 -4.00
N ASN A 513 35.52 -22.42 -4.06
CA ASN A 513 36.05 -23.18 -5.19
C ASN A 513 35.56 -24.64 -5.26
N GLY A 514 34.97 -25.18 -4.19
CA GLY A 514 34.46 -26.55 -4.13
C GLY A 514 35.49 -27.62 -3.72
N SER A 515 35.11 -28.88 -3.90
CA SER A 515 35.90 -30.07 -3.58
C SER A 515 36.91 -30.41 -4.70
N ASP A 516 37.72 -31.45 -4.50
CA ASP A 516 38.55 -32.01 -5.58
C ASP A 516 37.73 -32.83 -6.61
N ILE A 517 36.44 -33.11 -6.37
CA ILE A 517 35.57 -33.84 -7.29
C ILE A 517 35.00 -32.90 -8.35
N THR A 518 35.03 -33.33 -9.61
CA THR A 518 34.40 -32.60 -10.72
C THR A 518 33.00 -33.15 -10.97
N ALA A 519 31.99 -32.27 -10.98
CA ALA A 519 30.62 -32.61 -11.32
C ALA A 519 30.54 -33.16 -12.75
N THR A 520 29.97 -34.35 -12.93
CA THR A 520 29.97 -35.09 -14.20
C THR A 520 28.61 -35.68 -14.60
N GLN A 521 27.60 -35.56 -13.74
CA GLN A 521 26.24 -36.03 -14.01
C GLN A 521 25.40 -34.91 -14.63
N ASP A 522 24.58 -35.21 -15.64
CA ASP A 522 23.86 -34.21 -16.43
C ASP A 522 22.84 -33.37 -15.63
N GLY A 523 22.34 -33.86 -14.50
CA GLY A 523 21.44 -33.11 -13.61
C GLY A 523 22.13 -32.08 -12.70
N TYR A 524 23.46 -32.00 -12.68
CA TYR A 524 24.16 -30.98 -11.89
C TYR A 524 24.02 -29.58 -12.53
N PRO A 525 23.78 -28.52 -11.75
CA PRO A 525 23.63 -27.14 -12.22
C PRO A 525 24.74 -26.61 -13.12
N LEU A 526 25.98 -27.07 -12.91
CA LEU A 526 27.14 -26.73 -13.73
C LEU A 526 28.08 -27.94 -13.87
N VAL A 527 27.74 -28.83 -14.81
CA VAL A 527 28.58 -29.95 -15.23
C VAL A 527 29.97 -29.46 -15.67
N GLY A 528 31.02 -30.16 -15.25
CA GLY A 528 32.42 -29.82 -15.54
C GLY A 528 33.07 -28.83 -14.56
N ALA A 529 32.29 -28.13 -13.73
CA ALA A 529 32.82 -27.41 -12.57
C ALA A 529 33.09 -28.37 -11.39
N LYS A 530 33.70 -27.86 -10.31
CA LYS A 530 33.84 -28.64 -9.07
C LYS A 530 32.48 -28.82 -8.38
N GLU A 531 32.28 -30.02 -7.86
CA GLU A 531 31.24 -30.30 -6.86
C GLU A 531 31.49 -29.40 -5.64
N GLY A 532 30.43 -28.86 -5.05
CA GLY A 532 30.58 -27.95 -3.92
C GLY A 532 31.07 -26.54 -4.27
N ALA A 533 31.32 -26.21 -5.54
CA ALA A 533 31.71 -24.86 -5.94
C ALA A 533 30.54 -23.88 -5.85
N LEU A 534 30.82 -22.62 -5.55
CA LEU A 534 29.85 -21.54 -5.68
C LEU A 534 29.60 -21.25 -7.17
N ILE A 535 28.33 -21.28 -7.52
CA ILE A 535 27.81 -20.94 -8.85
C ILE A 535 26.69 -19.92 -8.73
N GLY A 536 26.39 -19.26 -9.84
CA GLY A 536 25.26 -18.36 -9.93
C GLY A 536 24.54 -18.46 -11.28
N ARG A 537 23.33 -17.90 -11.33
CA ARG A 537 22.60 -17.60 -12.57
C ARG A 537 21.82 -16.31 -12.40
N VAL A 538 21.40 -15.69 -13.50
CA VAL A 538 20.50 -14.53 -13.48
C VAL A 538 19.18 -14.92 -14.17
N GLY A 539 18.09 -14.95 -13.41
CA GLY A 539 16.82 -15.51 -13.87
C GLY A 539 16.98 -16.96 -14.35
N ASN A 540 16.43 -17.25 -15.54
CA ASN A 540 16.52 -18.57 -16.17
C ASN A 540 17.69 -18.70 -17.17
N ASN A 541 18.71 -17.84 -17.08
CA ASN A 541 19.92 -17.98 -17.91
C ASN A 541 20.78 -19.18 -17.43
N PRO A 542 21.66 -19.73 -18.28
CA PRO A 542 22.61 -20.77 -17.89
C PRO A 542 23.48 -20.37 -16.70
N SER A 543 23.78 -21.34 -15.84
CA SER A 543 24.66 -21.20 -14.68
C SER A 543 26.09 -20.82 -15.08
N PHE A 544 26.78 -20.07 -14.23
CA PHE A 544 28.19 -19.74 -14.37
C PHE A 544 28.98 -20.02 -13.07
N LEU A 545 30.25 -20.40 -13.22
CA LEU A 545 31.16 -20.60 -12.10
C LEU A 545 31.53 -19.25 -11.50
N ILE A 546 31.40 -19.13 -10.17
CA ILE A 546 31.91 -17.98 -9.42
C ILE A 546 33.20 -18.37 -8.71
N GLY A 547 33.25 -19.55 -8.08
CA GLY A 547 34.40 -19.92 -7.26
C GLY A 547 34.63 -18.89 -6.16
N ASN A 548 35.90 -18.59 -5.86
CA ASN A 548 36.25 -17.49 -4.97
C ASN A 548 35.95 -16.07 -5.53
N GLY A 549 35.61 -15.92 -6.81
CA GLY A 549 35.05 -14.66 -7.32
C GLY A 549 34.98 -14.55 -8.85
N ALA A 550 33.91 -13.90 -9.34
CA ALA A 550 33.65 -13.67 -10.76
C ALA A 550 32.77 -12.42 -10.99
N SER A 551 32.81 -11.88 -12.21
CA SER A 551 31.83 -10.90 -12.69
C SER A 551 30.59 -11.60 -13.26
N ILE A 552 29.40 -11.02 -13.09
CA ILE A 552 28.17 -11.50 -13.74
C ILE A 552 28.31 -11.39 -15.27
N PRO A 553 27.89 -12.40 -16.06
CA PRO A 553 27.91 -12.32 -17.51
C PRO A 553 27.12 -11.13 -18.07
N SER A 554 27.73 -10.38 -18.99
CA SER A 554 27.18 -9.13 -19.50
C SER A 554 25.86 -9.30 -20.27
N GLY A 555 24.95 -8.34 -20.08
CA GLY A 555 23.67 -8.30 -20.81
C GLY A 555 22.56 -9.17 -20.25
N GLN A 556 22.80 -9.94 -19.19
CA GLN A 556 21.74 -10.64 -18.45
C GLN A 556 20.86 -9.66 -17.66
N ALA A 557 19.63 -10.09 -17.33
CA ALA A 557 18.72 -9.39 -16.42
C ALA A 557 17.78 -10.38 -15.73
N GLY A 558 17.32 -10.05 -14.51
CA GLY A 558 16.53 -10.93 -13.65
C GLY A 558 17.13 -11.08 -12.25
N HIS A 559 16.56 -11.96 -11.42
CA HIS A 559 17.11 -12.26 -10.09
C HIS A 559 18.46 -13.01 -10.19
N LEU A 560 19.51 -12.46 -9.58
CA LEU A 560 20.75 -13.20 -9.31
C LEU A 560 20.46 -14.26 -8.24
N GLN A 561 20.57 -15.52 -8.61
CA GLN A 561 20.42 -16.65 -7.72
C GLN A 561 21.78 -17.35 -7.55
N LEU A 562 22.13 -17.67 -6.30
CA LEU A 562 23.40 -18.27 -5.91
C LEU A 562 23.16 -19.61 -5.21
N CYS A 563 24.02 -20.60 -5.45
CA CYS A 563 24.00 -21.87 -4.72
C CYS A 563 25.32 -22.62 -4.81
N ILE A 564 25.38 -23.73 -4.07
CA ILE A 564 26.38 -24.78 -4.22
C ILE A 564 26.15 -25.55 -5.53
N ASN A 565 27.21 -26.01 -6.19
CA ASN A 565 27.14 -26.85 -7.39
C ASN A 565 27.05 -28.33 -7.00
N ASP A 566 25.83 -28.85 -6.98
CA ASP A 566 25.49 -30.13 -6.36
C ASP A 566 24.20 -30.72 -6.97
N ASP A 567 23.84 -31.95 -6.61
CA ASP A 567 22.62 -32.67 -6.99
C ASP A 567 21.35 -32.06 -6.36
N LEU A 568 20.96 -30.86 -6.81
CA LEU A 568 19.89 -30.07 -6.19
C LEU A 568 18.52 -30.78 -6.09
N GLU A 569 18.30 -31.81 -6.90
CA GLU A 569 17.04 -32.58 -6.96
C GLU A 569 17.15 -33.98 -6.35
N GLY A 570 18.34 -34.41 -5.89
CA GLY A 570 18.55 -35.76 -5.33
C GLY A 570 18.41 -36.89 -6.36
N GLN A 571 18.83 -36.66 -7.60
CA GLN A 571 18.74 -37.65 -8.69
C GLN A 571 19.83 -38.73 -8.62
N TYR A 572 20.95 -38.44 -7.94
CA TYR A 572 22.17 -39.25 -7.91
C TYR A 572 22.68 -39.56 -6.49
N GLY A 573 22.26 -38.79 -5.48
CA GLY A 573 22.66 -38.95 -4.08
C GLY A 573 21.56 -38.54 -3.09
N ALA A 574 21.97 -37.98 -1.95
CA ALA A 574 21.06 -37.40 -0.97
C ALA A 574 20.70 -35.92 -1.28
N GLY A 575 21.31 -35.36 -2.34
CA GLY A 575 21.16 -33.96 -2.75
C GLY A 575 21.52 -33.00 -1.62
N LEU A 576 20.81 -31.87 -1.52
CA LEU A 576 21.07 -30.85 -0.50
C LEU A 576 20.80 -31.28 0.96
N THR A 577 20.54 -32.56 1.25
CA THR A 577 20.06 -33.02 2.57
C THR A 577 21.16 -33.49 3.53
N ASP A 578 22.34 -33.86 3.03
CA ASP A 578 23.57 -34.08 3.81
C ASP A 578 24.56 -32.91 3.74
N ASN A 579 24.21 -31.82 3.05
CA ASN A 579 25.06 -30.64 2.93
C ASN A 579 25.24 -29.90 4.26
N GLU A 580 26.46 -29.47 4.54
CA GLU A 580 26.80 -28.78 5.78
C GLU A 580 27.47 -27.42 5.53
N GLY A 581 27.15 -26.43 6.37
CA GLY A 581 27.82 -25.14 6.43
C GLY A 581 27.26 -24.06 5.49
N GLN A 582 27.99 -22.95 5.42
CA GLN A 582 27.64 -21.78 4.62
C GLN A 582 28.88 -20.98 4.26
N ILE A 583 28.85 -20.28 3.13
CA ILE A 583 29.86 -19.30 2.73
C ILE A 583 29.28 -17.89 2.69
N THR A 584 30.13 -16.89 2.91
CA THR A 584 29.78 -15.47 2.85
C THR A 584 30.38 -14.85 1.59
N VAL A 585 29.57 -14.10 0.83
CA VAL A 585 29.99 -13.40 -0.39
C VAL A 585 29.68 -11.91 -0.32
N SER A 586 30.60 -11.10 -0.83
CA SER A 586 30.37 -9.68 -1.09
C SER A 586 29.98 -9.49 -2.55
N ILE A 587 29.03 -8.60 -2.81
CA ILE A 587 28.60 -8.27 -4.18
C ILE A 587 28.73 -6.76 -4.38
N THR A 588 29.40 -6.34 -5.44
CA THR A 588 29.70 -4.93 -5.71
C THR A 588 29.46 -4.58 -7.17
N ALA A 589 28.93 -3.39 -7.44
CA ALA A 589 28.97 -2.81 -8.78
C ALA A 589 30.44 -2.58 -9.20
N PRO A 590 30.79 -2.60 -10.50
CA PRO A 590 32.11 -2.23 -10.98
C PRO A 590 32.45 -0.78 -10.59
N THR A 591 33.74 -0.56 -10.31
CA THR A 591 34.35 0.72 -9.91
C THR A 591 34.82 1.52 -11.11
#